data_AF-E8X6K5-F1
#
_entry.id   AF-E8X6K5-F1
#
_cell.length_a   1.000
_cell.length_b   1.000
_cell.length_c   1.000
_cell.angle_alpha   90.00
_cell.angle_beta   90.00
_cell.angle_gamma   90.00
#
_symmetry.space_group_name_H-M   'P 1'
#
loop_
_entity.id
_entity.type
_entity.pdbx_description
1 polymer ?
#
loop_
_entity_poly.entity_id
_entity_poly.type
_entity_poly.pdbx_seq_one_letter_code
_entity_poly.pdbx_strand_id
1 'polypeptide(L)'
;MLVPLPAPPTQLTKVKTEVSFNAEDPWNGNRRGIFLLENYLTTLRNFVPNEAQAARHQGEFHRALRSETDGVTRFLPESLIELWLTNKVPTEALPNLLSQIEPTLRKSDYILMMRRKAMKVFAVFETICCSALVLLAVAVVVGCHAPIWIAVLLVLATASVCWGFLYLTYFGKLFRRKRQMKWLLDRVHTSIPSPTVFPDLPGAANCTVVDPYVA
;
A
#
# COMPACT_ATOMS: atom_id res chain seq x y z
N MET A 1 8.95 -14.76 -37.64
CA MET A 1 8.22 -14.84 -36.35
C MET A 1 9.24 -14.61 -35.23
N LEU A 2 9.18 -13.48 -34.53
CA LEU A 2 10.04 -13.22 -33.37
C LEU A 2 9.46 -13.96 -32.18
N VAL A 3 10.13 -15.02 -31.72
CA VAL A 3 9.77 -15.71 -30.48
C VAL A 3 10.10 -14.75 -29.33
N PRO A 4 9.13 -14.38 -28.48
CA PRO A 4 9.42 -13.53 -27.33
C PRO A 4 10.37 -14.28 -26.39
N LEU A 5 11.53 -13.66 -26.10
CA LEU A 5 12.47 -14.21 -25.12
C LEU A 5 11.76 -14.37 -23.77
N PRO A 6 11.96 -15.50 -23.07
CA PRO A 6 11.41 -15.69 -21.74
C PRO A 6 11.98 -14.61 -20.81
N ALA A 7 11.10 -13.93 -20.08
CA ALA A 7 11.52 -12.95 -19.10
C ALA A 7 12.47 -13.61 -18.07
N PRO A 8 13.56 -12.94 -17.69
CA PRO A 8 14.50 -13.50 -16.73
C PRO A 8 13.79 -13.74 -15.37
N PRO A 9 14.17 -14.81 -14.64
CA PRO A 9 13.56 -15.12 -13.36
C PRO A 9 13.84 -13.99 -12.36
N THR A 10 12.79 -13.57 -11.65
CA THR A 10 12.87 -12.57 -10.58
C THR A 10 12.80 -13.24 -9.22
N GLN A 11 13.46 -12.65 -8.22
CA GLN A 11 13.49 -13.13 -6.84
C GLN A 11 13.29 -11.95 -5.87
N LEU A 12 12.60 -12.20 -4.75
CA LEU A 12 12.51 -11.25 -3.65
C LEU A 12 13.78 -11.33 -2.80
N THR A 13 14.53 -10.24 -2.79
CA THR A 13 15.78 -10.11 -2.03
C THR A 13 15.54 -9.19 -0.84
N LYS A 14 15.87 -9.67 0.37
CA LYS A 14 15.81 -8.84 1.59
C LYS A 14 16.85 -7.74 1.47
N VAL A 15 16.42 -6.50 1.70
CA VAL A 15 17.29 -5.33 1.61
C VAL A 15 17.65 -4.82 3.00
N LYS A 16 16.65 -4.63 3.86
CA LYS A 16 16.84 -3.99 5.17
C LYS A 16 15.77 -4.44 6.16
N THR A 17 16.15 -4.59 7.42
CA THR A 17 15.20 -4.62 8.54
C THR A 17 14.90 -3.18 8.96
N GLU A 18 13.64 -2.77 8.90
CA GLU A 18 13.20 -1.41 9.18
C GLU A 18 13.00 -1.19 10.69
N VAL A 19 12.30 -2.12 11.36
CA VAL A 19 12.00 -2.04 12.80
C VAL A 19 12.00 -3.46 13.40
N SER A 20 12.48 -3.60 14.64
CA SER A 20 12.23 -4.75 15.49
C SER A 20 11.36 -4.33 16.69
N PHE A 21 10.38 -5.14 17.06
CA PHE A 21 9.45 -4.82 18.14
C PHE A 21 8.90 -6.08 18.78
N ASN A 22 8.37 -5.97 20.00
CA ASN A 22 7.76 -7.08 20.71
C ASN A 22 6.24 -6.92 20.66
N ALA A 23 5.54 -7.96 20.22
CA ALA A 23 4.08 -7.97 20.09
C ALA A 23 3.52 -9.37 20.34
N GLU A 24 2.21 -9.46 20.48
CA GLU A 24 1.51 -10.75 20.57
C GLU A 24 1.49 -11.43 19.20
N ASP A 25 1.82 -12.72 19.17
CA ASP A 25 1.86 -13.53 17.95
C ASP A 25 0.55 -14.32 17.78
N PRO A 26 -0.37 -13.85 16.91
CA PRO A 26 -1.67 -14.50 16.72
C PRO A 26 -1.56 -15.88 16.07
N TRP A 27 -0.45 -16.20 15.41
CA TRP A 27 -0.25 -17.50 14.78
C TRP A 27 0.33 -18.53 15.77
N ASN A 28 0.95 -18.08 16.86
CA ASN A 28 1.58 -18.93 17.89
C ASN A 28 0.84 -18.90 19.24
N GLY A 29 -0.49 -18.79 19.21
CA GLY A 29 -1.33 -18.82 20.41
C GLY A 29 -1.26 -17.55 21.25
N ASN A 30 -1.12 -16.39 20.60
CA ASN A 30 -1.02 -15.06 21.23
C ASN A 30 0.15 -14.91 22.22
N ARG A 31 1.19 -15.73 22.08
CA ARG A 31 2.42 -15.58 22.88
C ARG A 31 3.17 -14.33 22.43
N ARG A 32 3.71 -13.57 23.38
CA ARG A 32 4.56 -12.43 23.04
C ARG A 32 5.88 -12.89 22.44
N GLY A 33 6.25 -12.29 21.31
CA GLY A 33 7.44 -12.62 20.54
C GLY A 33 8.01 -11.40 19.85
N ILE A 34 9.27 -11.54 19.40
CA ILE A 34 9.95 -10.49 18.65
C ILE A 34 9.55 -10.60 17.18
N PHE A 35 9.14 -9.48 16.62
CA PHE A 35 8.82 -9.31 15.21
C PHE A 35 9.83 -8.39 14.54
N LEU A 36 10.19 -8.77 13.31
CA LEU A 36 11.06 -8.00 12.44
C LEU A 36 10.24 -7.52 11.24
N LEU A 37 10.20 -6.21 11.03
CA LEU A 37 9.63 -5.61 9.84
C LEU A 37 10.73 -5.48 8.78
N GLU A 38 10.61 -6.24 7.70
CA GLU A 38 11.64 -6.39 6.68
C GLU A 38 11.18 -5.84 5.33
N ASN A 39 12.09 -5.18 4.63
CA ASN A 39 11.89 -4.63 3.29
C ASN A 39 12.55 -5.53 2.25
N TYR A 40 11.78 -5.91 1.23
CA TYR A 40 12.17 -6.76 0.12
C TYR A 40 12.06 -6.00 -1.21
N LEU A 41 13.02 -6.22 -2.10
CA LEU A 41 12.95 -5.77 -3.49
C LEU A 41 12.81 -6.97 -4.42
N THR A 42 12.01 -6.81 -5.46
CA THR A 42 11.99 -7.75 -6.57
C THR A 42 13.20 -7.46 -7.46
N THR A 43 14.22 -8.29 -7.38
CA THR A 43 15.44 -8.19 -8.20
C THR A 43 15.53 -9.33 -9.19
N LEU A 44 16.41 -9.20 -10.18
CA LEU A 44 16.79 -10.34 -11.02
C LEU A 44 17.46 -11.40 -10.15
N ARG A 45 17.23 -12.68 -10.46
CA ARG A 45 17.88 -13.79 -9.75
C ARG A 45 19.41 -13.58 -9.72
N ASN A 46 20.02 -13.72 -8.54
CA ASN A 46 21.45 -13.47 -8.25
C ASN A 46 21.89 -11.99 -8.24
N PHE A 47 20.97 -11.03 -8.30
CA PHE A 47 21.29 -9.62 -8.16
C PHE A 47 21.09 -9.14 -6.72
N VAL A 48 22.18 -8.77 -6.07
CA VAL A 48 22.18 -8.13 -4.74
C VAL A 48 22.19 -6.61 -4.94
N PRO A 49 21.10 -5.89 -4.60
CA PRO A 49 21.04 -4.44 -4.79
C PRO A 49 22.00 -3.76 -3.82
N ASN A 50 22.76 -2.77 -4.30
CA ASN A 50 23.56 -1.93 -3.41
C ASN A 50 22.67 -0.88 -2.70
N GLU A 51 23.17 -0.26 -1.64
CA GLU A 51 22.39 0.72 -0.85
C GLU A 51 21.89 1.91 -1.69
N ALA A 52 22.70 2.37 -2.65
CA ALA A 52 22.33 3.46 -3.54
C ALA A 52 21.16 3.09 -4.49
N GLN A 53 21.10 1.84 -4.95
CA GLN A 53 19.99 1.32 -5.75
C GLN A 53 18.75 1.12 -4.87
N ALA A 54 18.91 0.57 -3.67
CA ALA A 54 17.81 0.47 -2.71
C ALA A 54 17.19 1.86 -2.42
N ALA A 55 18.02 2.90 -2.26
CA ALA A 55 17.55 4.27 -2.07
C ALA A 55 16.75 4.81 -3.27
N ARG A 56 17.07 4.39 -4.51
CA ARG A 56 16.28 4.76 -5.70
C ARG A 56 14.88 4.13 -5.72
N HIS A 57 14.70 3.01 -5.02
CA HIS A 57 13.44 2.26 -4.94
C HIS A 57 12.63 2.56 -3.67
N GLN A 58 12.83 3.71 -3.03
CA GLN A 58 12.17 4.12 -1.77
C GLN A 58 10.63 3.95 -1.69
N GLY A 59 9.94 3.74 -2.82
CA GLY A 59 8.50 3.45 -2.87
C GLY A 59 8.09 2.10 -3.48
N GLU A 60 9.02 1.19 -3.75
CA GLU A 60 8.74 -0.10 -4.43
C GLU A 60 9.05 -1.33 -3.56
N PHE A 61 9.31 -1.14 -2.27
CA PHE A 61 9.59 -2.23 -1.35
C PHE A 61 8.34 -3.04 -1.02
N HIS A 62 8.43 -4.35 -1.17
CA HIS A 62 7.52 -5.28 -0.52
C HIS A 62 7.89 -5.34 0.96
N ARG A 63 6.97 -4.95 1.85
CA ARG A 63 7.21 -5.06 3.29
C ARG A 63 6.64 -6.38 3.81
N ALA A 64 7.36 -7.02 4.72
CA ALA A 64 6.91 -8.25 5.34
C ALA A 64 7.24 -8.25 6.83
N LEU A 65 6.41 -8.95 7.59
CA LEU A 65 6.55 -9.19 9.01
C LEU A 65 7.11 -10.59 9.20
N ARG A 66 8.24 -10.73 9.88
CA ARG A 66 8.84 -12.01 10.24
C ARG A 66 8.76 -12.20 11.75
N SER A 67 8.12 -13.28 12.20
CA SER A 67 8.17 -13.67 13.60
C SER A 67 9.48 -14.42 13.84
N GLU A 68 10.18 -14.07 14.91
CA GLU A 68 11.39 -14.79 15.33
C GLU A 68 11.05 -16.16 15.93
N THR A 69 9.83 -16.33 16.43
CA THR A 69 9.36 -17.57 17.06
C THR A 69 9.16 -18.70 16.06
N ASP A 70 8.53 -18.42 14.92
CA ASP A 70 8.29 -19.42 13.85
C ASP A 70 9.25 -19.27 12.65
N GLY A 71 9.96 -18.15 12.55
CA GLY A 71 10.83 -17.81 11.43
C GLY A 71 10.10 -17.49 10.12
N VAL A 72 8.76 -17.47 10.12
CA VAL A 72 7.92 -17.35 8.93
C VAL A 72 7.75 -15.88 8.54
N THR A 73 8.02 -15.58 7.27
CA THR A 73 7.84 -14.25 6.68
C THR A 73 6.43 -14.11 6.09
N ARG A 74 5.68 -13.13 6.57
CA ARG A 74 4.32 -12.81 6.14
C ARG A 74 4.28 -11.43 5.50
N PHE A 75 3.94 -11.35 4.21
CA PHE A 75 3.91 -10.07 3.50
C PHE A 75 2.76 -9.18 3.99
N LEU A 76 3.00 -7.87 4.05
CA LEU A 76 1.99 -6.90 4.39
C LEU A 76 1.24 -6.45 3.12
N PRO A 77 -0.09 -6.35 3.15
CA PRO A 77 -0.85 -5.77 2.05
C PRO A 77 -0.60 -4.26 1.97
N GLU A 78 -0.74 -3.69 0.77
CA GLU A 78 -0.45 -2.27 0.53
C GLU A 78 -1.25 -1.32 1.46
N SER A 79 -2.51 -1.66 1.76
CA SER A 79 -3.36 -0.88 2.65
C SER A 79 -2.80 -0.80 4.07
N LEU A 80 -2.24 -1.89 4.60
CA LEU A 80 -1.69 -1.93 5.96
C LEU A 80 -0.34 -1.22 6.01
N ILE A 81 0.47 -1.36 4.96
CA ILE A 81 1.72 -0.61 4.78
C ILE A 81 1.48 0.90 4.80
N GLU A 82 0.46 1.38 4.07
CA GLU A 82 0.12 2.81 4.03
C GLU A 82 -0.33 3.33 5.40
N LEU A 83 -1.17 2.58 6.11
CA LEU A 83 -1.63 2.97 7.44
C LEU A 83 -0.49 3.04 8.46
N TRP A 84 0.44 2.11 8.38
CA TRP A 84 1.64 2.11 9.21
C TRP A 84 2.56 3.30 8.87
N LEU A 85 2.86 3.52 7.59
CA LEU A 85 3.68 4.67 7.14
C LEU A 85 3.09 6.03 7.49
N THR A 86 1.76 6.12 7.57
CA THR A 86 1.06 7.34 7.98
C THR A 86 0.86 7.46 9.49
N ASN A 87 1.51 6.59 10.28
CA ASN A 87 1.40 6.52 11.74
C ASN A 87 -0.04 6.39 12.26
N LYS A 88 -0.96 5.85 11.44
CA LYS A 88 -2.35 5.61 11.85
C LYS A 88 -2.52 4.30 12.60
N VAL A 89 -1.53 3.41 12.50
CA VAL A 89 -1.52 2.09 13.14
C VAL A 89 -0.17 1.90 13.82
N PRO A 90 -0.15 1.61 15.14
CA PRO A 90 1.09 1.34 15.85
C PRO A 90 1.71 0.02 15.37
N THR A 91 3.03 -0.08 15.43
CA THR A 91 3.78 -1.21 14.89
C THR A 91 3.41 -2.52 15.61
N GLU A 92 3.10 -2.46 16.90
CA GLU A 92 2.72 -3.61 17.74
C GLU A 92 1.36 -4.20 17.36
N ALA A 93 0.48 -3.42 16.74
CA ALA A 93 -0.83 -3.91 16.29
C ALA A 93 -0.77 -4.63 14.94
N LEU A 94 0.35 -4.54 14.21
CA LEU A 94 0.49 -5.10 12.86
C LEU A 94 0.26 -6.62 12.80
N PRO A 95 0.83 -7.46 13.70
CA PRO A 95 0.61 -8.91 13.65
C PRO A 95 -0.87 -9.27 13.77
N ASN A 96 -1.56 -8.69 14.76
CA ASN A 96 -2.98 -8.93 15.00
C ASN A 96 -3.85 -8.49 13.82
N LEU A 97 -3.63 -7.28 13.30
CA LEU A 97 -4.39 -6.79 12.14
C LEU A 97 -4.14 -7.62 10.88
N LEU A 98 -2.90 -8.07 10.68
CA LEU A 98 -2.55 -8.92 9.56
C LEU A 98 -3.26 -10.26 9.65
N SER A 99 -3.26 -10.92 10.81
CA SER A 99 -3.92 -12.22 11.01
C SER A 99 -5.42 -12.17 10.71
N GLN A 100 -6.08 -11.05 11.05
CA GLN A 100 -7.52 -10.89 10.83
C GLN A 100 -7.87 -10.63 9.36
N ILE A 101 -7.00 -9.92 8.63
CA ILE A 101 -7.26 -9.57 7.23
C ILE A 101 -6.77 -10.65 6.25
N GLU A 102 -5.72 -11.40 6.61
CA GLU A 102 -5.13 -12.51 5.86
C GLU A 102 -6.13 -13.43 5.15
N PRO A 103 -7.21 -13.96 5.80
CA PRO A 103 -8.17 -14.85 5.13
C PRO A 103 -8.95 -14.19 3.99
N THR A 104 -9.02 -12.85 3.97
CA THR A 104 -9.74 -12.10 2.93
C THR A 104 -8.81 -11.52 1.85
N LEU A 105 -7.50 -11.64 2.03
CA LEU A 105 -6.51 -11.08 1.11
C LEU A 105 -6.45 -11.91 -0.18
N ARG A 106 -6.33 -11.21 -1.31
CA ARG A 106 -6.01 -11.82 -2.62
C ARG A 106 -4.56 -11.53 -2.95
N LYS A 107 -3.96 -12.35 -3.82
CA LYS A 107 -2.60 -12.13 -4.35
C LYS A 107 -2.39 -10.72 -4.91
N SER A 108 -3.43 -10.10 -5.47
CA SER A 108 -3.40 -8.73 -5.99
C SER A 108 -3.18 -7.65 -4.93
N ASP A 109 -3.44 -7.93 -3.66
CA ASP A 109 -3.43 -6.94 -2.57
C ASP A 109 -2.01 -6.74 -1.99
N TYR A 110 -1.09 -7.64 -2.34
CA TYR A 110 0.34 -7.55 -2.03
C TYR A 110 1.14 -6.91 -3.17
N ILE A 111 0.53 -6.76 -4.35
CA ILE A 111 1.14 -6.09 -5.49
C ILE A 111 1.02 -4.60 -5.22
N LEU A 112 2.15 -3.92 -5.02
CA LEU A 112 2.16 -2.45 -4.98
C LEU A 112 1.46 -1.94 -6.24
N MET A 113 0.31 -1.29 -6.08
CA MET A 113 -0.23 -0.44 -7.11
C MET A 113 0.79 0.65 -7.36
N MET A 114 1.63 0.45 -8.36
CA MET A 114 2.56 1.46 -8.81
C MET A 114 1.74 2.67 -9.28
N ARG A 115 1.50 3.60 -8.37
CA ARG A 115 0.85 4.89 -8.64
C ARG A 115 1.51 5.56 -9.83
N ARG A 116 2.84 5.42 -9.99
CA ARG A 116 3.60 5.85 -11.18
C ARG A 116 3.24 5.11 -12.47
N LYS A 117 3.04 3.78 -12.45
CA LYS A 117 2.62 3.04 -13.65
C LYS A 117 1.19 3.39 -14.04
N ALA A 118 0.30 3.55 -13.06
CA ALA A 118 -1.07 4.00 -13.31
C ALA A 118 -1.09 5.41 -13.94
N MET A 119 -0.29 6.34 -13.41
CA MET A 119 -0.13 7.68 -14.00
C MET A 119 0.48 7.64 -15.40
N LYS A 120 1.45 6.76 -15.67
CA LYS A 120 2.00 6.58 -17.03
C LYS A 120 0.96 6.05 -18.02
N VAL A 121 0.15 5.07 -17.61
CA VAL A 121 -0.95 4.56 -18.44
C VAL A 121 -1.97 5.67 -18.69
N PHE A 122 -2.30 6.46 -17.68
CA PHE A 122 -3.20 7.61 -17.81
C PHE A 122 -2.63 8.66 -18.79
N ALA A 123 -1.35 9.00 -18.68
CA ALA A 123 -0.69 9.95 -19.58
C ALA A 123 -0.63 9.47 -21.04
N VAL A 124 -0.30 8.18 -21.27
CA VAL A 124 -0.32 7.60 -22.62
C VAL A 124 -1.74 7.62 -23.19
N PHE A 125 -2.73 7.28 -22.37
CA PHE A 125 -4.14 7.31 -22.76
C PHE A 125 -4.62 8.71 -23.12
N GLU A 126 -4.34 9.71 -22.29
CA GLU A 126 -4.64 11.12 -22.54
C GLU A 126 -4.01 11.59 -23.85
N THR A 127 -2.77 11.19 -24.12
CA THR A 127 -2.06 11.53 -25.37
C THR A 127 -2.76 10.92 -26.60
N ILE A 128 -3.26 9.68 -26.51
CA ILE A 128 -3.99 9.01 -27.60
C ILE A 128 -5.34 9.72 -27.85
N CYS A 129 -6.06 10.09 -26.81
CA CYS A 129 -7.31 10.83 -26.96
C CYS A 129 -7.09 12.21 -27.59
N CYS A 130 -6.06 12.94 -27.14
CA CYS A 130 -5.71 14.25 -27.69
C CYS A 130 -5.28 14.15 -29.16
N SER A 131 -4.48 13.15 -29.53
CA SER A 131 -4.05 12.98 -30.92
C SER A 131 -5.21 12.59 -31.83
N ALA A 132 -6.15 11.76 -31.37
CA ALA A 132 -7.37 11.43 -32.11
C ALA A 132 -8.25 12.68 -32.36
N LEU A 133 -8.39 13.56 -31.37
CA LEU A 133 -9.13 14.82 -31.51
C LEU A 133 -8.44 15.78 -32.49
N VAL A 134 -7.10 15.88 -32.45
CA VAL A 134 -6.34 16.72 -33.40
C VAL A 134 -6.47 16.20 -34.83
N LEU A 135 -6.35 14.87 -35.04
CA LEU A 135 -6.53 14.26 -36.35
C LEU A 135 -7.95 14.48 -36.89
N LEU A 136 -8.96 14.41 -36.02
CA LEU A 136 -10.33 14.73 -36.37
C LEU A 136 -10.48 16.20 -36.80
N ALA A 137 -9.91 17.13 -36.05
CA ALA A 137 -9.94 18.55 -36.38
C ALA A 137 -9.28 18.83 -37.74
N VAL A 138 -8.13 18.20 -38.02
CA VAL A 138 -7.43 18.32 -39.31
C VAL A 138 -8.28 17.73 -40.46
N ALA A 139 -8.91 16.57 -40.26
CA ALA A 139 -9.75 15.95 -41.29
C ALA A 139 -10.96 16.82 -41.69
N VAL A 140 -11.53 17.55 -40.74
CA VAL A 140 -12.60 18.55 -40.99
C VAL A 140 -12.06 19.73 -41.81
N VAL A 141 -10.89 20.26 -41.46
CA VAL A 141 -10.26 21.40 -42.17
C VAL A 141 -9.86 21.03 -43.60
N VAL A 142 -9.38 19.80 -43.82
CA VAL A 142 -8.93 19.31 -45.14
C VAL A 142 -10.11 18.97 -46.07
N GLY A 143 -11.35 19.04 -45.60
CA GLY A 143 -12.54 18.84 -46.44
C GLY A 143 -12.78 17.39 -46.81
N CYS A 144 -12.30 16.44 -46.00
CA CYS A 144 -12.58 15.02 -46.23
C CYS A 144 -14.07 14.78 -45.94
N HIS A 145 -14.86 14.43 -46.98
CA HIS A 145 -16.31 14.20 -46.91
C HIS A 145 -16.72 12.93 -46.12
N ALA A 146 -15.92 12.54 -45.12
CA ALA A 146 -16.38 11.58 -44.14
C ALA A 146 -17.49 12.25 -43.29
N PRO A 147 -18.64 11.60 -43.11
CA PRO A 147 -19.71 12.22 -42.35
C PRO A 147 -19.29 12.34 -40.88
N ILE A 148 -19.28 13.56 -40.37
CA ILE A 148 -18.76 13.96 -39.05
C ILE A 148 -19.31 13.09 -37.91
N TRP A 149 -20.56 12.62 -38.03
CA TRP A 149 -21.21 11.79 -37.03
C TRP A 149 -20.50 10.44 -36.81
N ILE A 150 -19.89 9.83 -37.83
CA ILE A 150 -19.13 8.58 -37.68
C ILE A 150 -17.91 8.80 -36.78
N ALA A 151 -17.21 9.91 -36.99
CA ALA A 151 -16.03 10.23 -36.18
C ALA A 151 -16.40 10.54 -34.72
N VAL A 152 -17.48 11.27 -34.49
CA VAL A 152 -17.99 11.54 -33.14
C VAL A 152 -18.35 10.23 -32.41
N LEU A 153 -19.05 9.31 -33.10
CA LEU A 153 -19.38 8.00 -32.54
C LEU A 153 -18.14 7.18 -32.23
N LEU A 154 -17.11 7.24 -33.07
CA LEU A 154 -15.87 6.50 -32.86
C LEU A 154 -15.08 7.04 -31.67
N VAL A 155 -15.04 8.37 -31.48
CA VAL A 155 -14.46 9.01 -30.29
C VAL A 155 -15.24 8.64 -29.03
N LEU A 156 -16.57 8.66 -29.06
CA LEU A 156 -17.41 8.26 -27.93
C LEU A 156 -17.25 6.78 -27.57
N ALA A 157 -17.22 5.90 -28.57
CA ALA A 157 -17.05 4.46 -28.37
C ALA A 157 -15.67 4.15 -27.75
N THR A 158 -14.60 4.76 -28.28
CA THR A 158 -13.24 4.59 -27.74
C THR A 158 -13.14 5.17 -26.32
N ALA A 159 -13.67 6.36 -26.07
CA ALA A 159 -13.72 6.95 -24.73
C ALA A 159 -14.49 6.07 -23.73
N SER A 160 -15.64 5.51 -24.13
CA SER A 160 -16.45 4.62 -23.29
C SER A 160 -15.74 3.30 -22.98
N VAL A 161 -15.14 2.65 -23.97
CA VAL A 161 -14.38 1.40 -23.78
C VAL A 161 -13.19 1.65 -22.87
N CYS A 162 -12.47 2.75 -23.07
CA CYS A 162 -11.32 3.10 -22.24
C CYS A 162 -11.73 3.47 -20.82
N TRP A 163 -12.81 4.22 -20.64
CA TRP A 163 -13.37 4.52 -19.32
C TRP A 163 -13.79 3.24 -18.59
N GLY A 164 -14.48 2.32 -19.28
CA GLY A 164 -14.87 1.02 -18.74
C GLY A 164 -13.66 0.19 -18.30
N PHE A 165 -12.61 0.14 -19.12
CA PHE A 165 -11.38 -0.57 -18.79
C PHE A 165 -10.66 0.04 -17.56
N LEU A 166 -10.55 1.37 -17.50
CA LEU A 166 -10.00 2.07 -16.33
C LEU A 166 -10.86 1.84 -15.08
N TYR A 167 -12.18 1.89 -15.21
CA TYR A 167 -13.10 1.61 -14.11
C TYR A 167 -12.89 0.21 -13.52
N LEU A 168 -12.87 -0.81 -14.38
CA LEU A 168 -12.71 -2.20 -13.96
C LEU A 168 -11.33 -2.46 -13.34
N THR A 169 -10.26 -1.95 -13.94
CA THR A 169 -8.89 -2.29 -13.54
C THR A 169 -8.35 -1.44 -12.39
N TYR A 170 -8.78 -0.17 -12.31
CA TYR A 170 -8.25 0.80 -11.35
C TYR A 170 -9.24 1.10 -10.22
N PHE A 171 -10.49 1.47 -10.56
CA PHE A 171 -11.46 1.85 -9.54
C PHE A 171 -11.86 0.66 -8.67
N GLY A 172 -12.01 -0.54 -9.25
CA GLY A 172 -12.28 -1.76 -8.47
C GLY A 172 -11.23 -2.01 -7.36
N LYS A 173 -9.95 -1.80 -7.68
CA LYS A 173 -8.84 -1.93 -6.71
C LYS A 173 -8.85 -0.81 -5.68
N LEU A 174 -9.08 0.42 -6.10
CA LEU A 174 -9.19 1.58 -5.20
C LEU A 174 -10.33 1.43 -4.19
N PHE A 175 -11.52 1.03 -4.64
CA PHE A 175 -12.66 0.85 -3.74
C PHE A 175 -12.39 -0.23 -2.71
N ARG A 176 -11.76 -1.34 -3.14
CA ARG A 176 -11.38 -2.42 -2.22
C ARG A 176 -10.37 -1.95 -1.19
N ARG A 177 -9.31 -1.23 -1.61
CA ARG A 177 -8.32 -0.63 -0.70
C ARG A 177 -8.96 0.32 0.29
N LYS A 178 -9.81 1.24 -0.17
CA LYS A 178 -10.53 2.18 0.72
C LYS A 178 -11.38 1.43 1.76
N ARG A 179 -12.06 0.38 1.34
CA ARG A 179 -12.89 -0.46 2.22
C ARG A 179 -12.02 -1.20 3.24
N GLN A 180 -10.89 -1.76 2.83
CA GLN A 180 -9.89 -2.40 3.71
C GLN A 180 -9.28 -1.41 4.71
N MET A 181 -8.86 -0.23 4.26
CA MET A 181 -8.30 0.80 5.14
C MET A 181 -9.32 1.28 6.18
N LYS A 182 -10.57 1.53 5.76
CA LYS A 182 -11.65 1.92 6.68
C LYS A 182 -11.88 0.84 7.73
N TRP A 183 -11.92 -0.42 7.31
CA TRP A 183 -12.11 -1.56 8.20
C TRP A 183 -10.93 -1.73 9.18
N LEU A 184 -9.70 -1.56 8.72
CA LEU A 184 -8.49 -1.63 9.57
C LEU A 184 -8.47 -0.52 10.62
N LEU A 185 -8.79 0.72 10.22
CA LEU A 185 -8.86 1.85 11.15
C LEU A 185 -9.93 1.65 12.22
N ASP A 186 -11.11 1.17 11.82
CA ASP A 186 -12.20 0.83 12.74
C ASP A 186 -11.74 -0.20 13.78
N ARG A 187 -11.02 -1.25 13.35
CA ARG A 187 -10.45 -2.26 14.26
C ARG A 187 -9.43 -1.69 15.23
N VAL A 188 -8.52 -0.85 14.75
CA VAL A 188 -7.48 -0.22 15.58
C VAL A 188 -8.12 0.61 16.69
N HIS A 189 -9.15 1.39 16.37
CA HIS A 189 -9.88 2.17 17.36
C HIS A 189 -10.59 1.31 18.40
N THR A 190 -11.08 0.12 18.02
CA THR A 190 -11.70 -0.82 18.98
C THR A 190 -10.69 -1.61 19.81
N SER A 191 -9.47 -1.84 19.32
CA SER A 191 -8.45 -2.65 19.99
C SER A 191 -7.55 -1.88 20.94
N ILE A 192 -7.50 -0.54 20.82
CA ILE A 192 -6.81 0.31 21.79
C ILE A 192 -7.81 0.58 22.92
N PRO A 193 -7.67 -0.04 24.11
CA PRO A 193 -8.46 0.40 25.25
C PRO A 193 -8.18 1.90 25.43
N SER A 194 -9.25 2.71 25.49
CA SER A 194 -9.14 4.12 25.87
C SER A 194 -8.18 4.20 27.05
N PRO A 195 -7.20 5.14 27.06
CA PRO A 195 -6.38 5.35 28.25
C PRO A 195 -7.38 5.48 29.39
N THR A 196 -7.34 4.53 30.32
CA THR A 196 -8.18 4.52 31.49
C THR A 196 -8.08 5.91 32.07
N VAL A 197 -9.15 6.69 31.93
CA VAL A 197 -9.40 7.86 32.76
C VAL A 197 -9.32 7.29 34.15
N PHE A 198 -8.18 7.50 34.81
CA PHE A 198 -8.05 7.17 36.21
C PHE A 198 -9.22 7.87 36.89
N PRO A 199 -10.15 7.14 37.53
CA PRO A 199 -11.13 7.82 38.36
C PRO A 199 -10.32 8.61 39.39
N ASP A 200 -10.54 9.93 39.42
CA ASP A 200 -9.93 10.84 40.37
C ASP A 200 -9.92 10.18 41.75
N LEU A 201 -8.73 9.82 42.23
CA LEU A 201 -8.56 9.36 43.60
C LEU A 201 -8.83 10.56 44.51
N PRO A 202 -9.89 10.56 45.33
CA PRO A 202 -10.08 11.61 46.32
C PRO A 202 -9.14 11.28 47.48
N GLY A 203 -7.97 11.92 47.53
CA GLY A 203 -7.08 11.76 48.68
C GLY A 203 -5.59 11.94 48.41
N ALA A 204 -5.19 13.01 47.74
CA ALA A 204 -3.84 13.52 47.94
C ALA A 204 -3.79 14.18 49.32
N ALA A 205 -3.48 13.39 50.35
CA ALA A 205 -3.15 13.91 51.67
C ALA A 205 -1.89 14.79 51.55
N ASN A 206 -1.97 16.00 52.09
CA ASN A 206 -0.89 16.96 52.24
C ASN A 206 0.39 16.30 52.78
N CYS A 207 1.41 16.15 51.94
CA CYS A 207 2.78 16.04 52.41
C CYS A 207 3.27 17.44 52.75
N THR A 208 3.15 17.83 54.02
CA THR A 208 3.82 19.00 54.57
C THR A 208 5.33 18.80 54.44
N VAL A 209 5.94 19.61 53.59
CA VAL A 209 7.39 19.81 53.51
C VAL A 209 7.84 20.42 54.84
N VAL A 210 8.59 19.65 55.63
CA VAL A 210 9.30 20.17 56.80
C VAL A 210 10.61 20.77 56.29
N ASP A 211 10.70 22.09 56.37
CA ASP A 211 11.91 22.87 56.06
C ASP A 211 13.01 22.57 57.09
N PRO A 212 14.23 22.16 56.69
CA PRO A 212 15.32 21.87 57.61
C PRO A 212 16.25 23.09 57.85
N TYR A 213 15.72 24.31 57.88
CA TYR A 213 16.52 25.52 58.17
C TYR A 213 15.70 26.59 58.92
N VAL A 214 15.49 26.40 60.21
CA VAL A 214 15.35 27.52 61.16
C VAL A 214 16.12 27.16 62.43
N ALA A 215 17.06 28.04 62.77
CA ALA A 215 17.92 28.00 63.95
C ALA A 215 17.20 28.49 65.21
#